data_AF-A0A6B3I9T8-F1
#
_entry.id   AF-A0A6B3I9T8-F1
#
_cell.length_a   1.000
_cell.length_b   1.000
_cell.length_c   1.000
_cell.angle_alpha   90.00
_cell.angle_beta   90.00
_cell.angle_gamma   90.00
#
_symmetry.space_group_name_H-M   'P 1'
#
loop_
_entity.id
_entity.type
_entity.pdbx_description
1 polymer ?
#
loop_
_entity_poly.entity_id
_entity_poly.type
_entity_poly.pdbx_seq_one_letter_code
_entity_poly.pdbx_strand_id
1 'polypeptide(L)'
;GLAVGGEGDGDRPDGHHQVLVRRAVLGCAPLALMSGAWLQWLSAPGNADDPLVLRLLTLYASDVGAGHPAASRGSAYLELLRRLRLAENAAPAARLTGDQRIPDGAFRLPALLLAMSRRPDDFRGEILGADLCLRAVGLLPALELVREVLPTETDWAALDPAARREAEGPLPVERCRGAVDALAEEEGARGADAVRSGFRWMLAGLRDWSDALHAELVAAGDPAFDMAELMRVRSREGAVYHHQFLLEGKPLARWLA
;
A
#
# COMPACT_ATOMS: atom_id res chain seq x y z
N GLY A 1 29.04 -37.50 -17.16
CA GLY A 1 28.58 -36.10 -17.24
C GLY A 1 27.28 -36.09 -18.00
N LEU A 2 26.18 -35.81 -17.32
CA LEU A 2 24.87 -35.57 -17.92
C LEU A 2 24.44 -34.20 -17.39
N ALA A 3 24.68 -33.17 -18.18
CA ALA A 3 24.14 -31.84 -17.95
C ALA A 3 22.70 -31.84 -18.44
N VAL A 4 21.76 -31.70 -17.50
CA VAL A 4 20.38 -31.34 -17.80
C VAL A 4 20.43 -29.86 -18.19
N GLY A 5 20.03 -29.58 -19.43
CA GLY A 5 19.95 -28.22 -19.95
C GLY A 5 18.97 -27.40 -19.11
N GLY A 6 19.45 -26.27 -18.62
CA GLY A 6 18.59 -25.22 -18.09
C GLY A 6 17.71 -24.71 -19.23
N GLU A 7 16.40 -24.87 -19.06
CA GLU A 7 15.44 -24.15 -19.88
C GLU A 7 15.66 -22.65 -19.68
N GLY A 8 15.90 -21.99 -20.81
CA GLY A 8 16.41 -20.64 -20.89
C GLY A 8 15.47 -19.62 -20.27
N ASP A 9 16.12 -18.71 -19.55
CA ASP A 9 15.76 -17.30 -19.39
C ASP A 9 15.53 -16.70 -20.78
N GLY A 10 14.33 -16.90 -21.30
CA GLY A 10 13.91 -16.39 -22.60
C GLY A 10 13.69 -14.90 -22.52
N ASP A 11 14.66 -14.15 -23.05
CA ASP A 11 14.60 -12.77 -23.58
C ASP A 11 13.28 -12.03 -23.28
N ARG A 12 13.10 -11.61 -22.02
CA ARG A 12 12.00 -10.73 -21.64
C ARG A 12 12.32 -9.34 -22.19
N PRO A 13 11.46 -8.74 -23.01
CA PRO A 13 11.75 -7.44 -23.62
C PRO A 13 12.02 -6.38 -22.55
N ASP A 14 12.99 -5.49 -22.80
CA ASP A 14 13.56 -4.45 -21.90
C ASP A 14 12.55 -3.50 -21.17
N GLY A 15 11.24 -3.65 -21.38
CA GLY A 15 10.17 -2.92 -20.68
C GLY A 15 9.36 -3.74 -19.67
N HIS A 16 9.49 -5.07 -19.65
CA HIS A 16 8.65 -5.97 -18.84
C HIS A 16 8.78 -5.70 -17.34
N HIS A 17 10.01 -5.60 -16.85
CA HIS A 17 10.27 -5.29 -15.44
C HIS A 17 9.74 -3.91 -15.04
N GLN A 18 9.77 -2.92 -15.95
CA GLN A 18 9.22 -1.59 -15.68
C GLN A 18 7.70 -1.62 -15.54
N VAL A 19 6.99 -2.43 -16.33
CA VAL A 19 5.54 -2.61 -16.19
C VAL A 19 5.21 -3.22 -14.83
N LEU A 20 5.90 -4.29 -14.45
CA LEU A 20 5.69 -4.96 -13.16
C LEU A 20 5.98 -4.03 -11.98
N VAL A 21 7.07 -3.27 -12.02
CA VAL A 21 7.39 -2.27 -11.00
C VAL A 21 6.28 -1.21 -10.90
N ARG A 22 5.82 -0.68 -12.04
CA ARG A 22 4.76 0.34 -12.04
C ARG A 22 3.45 -0.17 -11.45
N ARG A 23 3.03 -1.38 -11.82
CA ARG A 23 1.83 -2.04 -11.27
C ARG A 23 1.98 -2.32 -9.78
N ALA A 24 3.13 -2.85 -9.35
CA ALA A 24 3.40 -3.14 -7.94
C ALA A 24 3.32 -1.87 -7.08
N VAL A 25 3.96 -0.78 -7.52
CA VAL A 25 3.92 0.51 -6.82
C VAL A 25 2.49 1.08 -6.84
N LEU A 26 1.78 1.08 -7.96
CA LEU A 26 0.39 1.57 -7.98
C LEU A 26 -0.56 0.76 -7.08
N GLY A 27 -0.42 -0.57 -7.05
CA GLY A 27 -1.22 -1.44 -6.17
C GLY A 27 -0.97 -1.21 -4.68
N CYS A 28 0.22 -0.72 -4.31
CA CYS A 28 0.57 -0.36 -2.93
C CYS A 28 0.14 1.06 -2.55
N ALA A 29 -0.08 1.94 -3.54
CA ALA A 29 -0.24 3.37 -3.32
C ALA A 29 -1.36 3.76 -2.34
N PRO A 30 -2.57 3.15 -2.38
CA PRO A 30 -3.64 3.52 -1.45
C PRO A 30 -3.28 3.32 0.02
N LEU A 31 -2.58 2.22 0.34
CA LEU A 31 -2.17 1.93 1.72
C LEU A 31 -0.92 2.72 2.11
N ALA A 32 0.08 2.77 1.24
CA ALA A 32 1.36 3.39 1.55
C ALA A 32 1.30 4.92 1.67
N LEU A 33 0.51 5.60 0.82
CA LEU A 33 0.29 7.06 0.95
C LEU A 33 -0.42 7.44 2.25
N MET A 34 -1.19 6.52 2.83
CA MET A 34 -1.99 6.73 4.05
C MET A 34 -1.32 6.16 5.31
N SER A 35 -0.02 5.81 5.24
CA SER A 35 0.71 5.25 6.37
C SER A 35 0.57 6.12 7.63
N GLY A 36 0.09 5.52 8.72
CA GLY A 36 -0.13 6.17 10.02
C GLY A 36 -1.40 7.02 10.12
N ALA A 37 -2.09 7.33 9.01
CA ALA A 37 -3.28 8.19 9.02
C ALA A 37 -4.46 7.59 9.83
N TRP A 38 -4.49 6.27 10.01
CA TRP A 38 -5.49 5.57 10.83
C TRP A 38 -5.34 5.84 12.34
N LEU A 39 -4.21 6.38 12.80
CA LEU A 39 -3.97 6.71 14.22
C LEU A 39 -4.46 8.11 14.60
N GLN A 40 -4.77 8.96 13.62
CA GLN A 40 -4.96 10.41 13.81
C GLN A 40 -6.07 10.80 14.81
N TRP A 41 -7.05 9.92 15.04
CA TRP A 41 -8.20 10.18 15.91
C TRP A 41 -8.11 9.48 17.28
N LEU A 42 -7.00 8.78 17.55
CA LEU A 42 -6.77 8.15 18.86
C LEU A 42 -6.29 9.15 19.93
N SER A 43 -5.83 10.33 19.50
CA SER A 43 -5.46 11.43 20.38
C SER A 43 -6.41 12.61 20.20
N ALA A 44 -6.90 13.15 21.31
CA ALA A 44 -7.78 14.30 21.38
C ALA A 44 -7.38 15.20 22.56
N PRO A 45 -7.77 16.49 22.57
CA PRO A 45 -7.46 17.38 23.70
C PRO A 45 -7.96 16.87 25.05
N GLY A 46 -9.06 16.09 25.07
CA GLY A 46 -9.66 15.56 26.29
C GLY A 46 -8.96 14.33 26.89
N ASN A 47 -7.95 13.76 26.23
CA ASN A 47 -7.18 12.61 26.71
C ASN A 47 -5.67 12.78 26.50
N ALA A 48 -5.21 14.03 26.34
CA ALA A 48 -3.82 14.32 25.96
C ALA A 48 -2.79 14.01 27.06
N ASP A 49 -3.24 13.84 28.29
CA ASP A 49 -2.48 13.50 29.49
C ASP A 49 -2.46 11.99 29.78
N ASP A 50 -3.21 11.19 29.02
CA ASP A 50 -3.25 9.74 29.14
C ASP A 50 -1.94 9.09 28.62
N PRO A 51 -1.27 8.23 29.41
CA PRO A 51 -0.01 7.60 29.01
C PRO A 51 -0.10 6.74 27.75
N LEU A 52 -1.19 6.01 27.54
CA LEU A 52 -1.43 5.25 26.31
C LEU A 52 -1.57 6.21 25.12
N VAL A 53 -2.37 7.26 25.27
CA VAL A 53 -2.59 8.26 24.21
C VAL A 53 -1.27 8.94 23.81
N LEU A 54 -0.40 9.27 24.77
CA LEU A 54 0.92 9.84 24.47
C LEU A 54 1.81 8.87 23.67
N ARG A 55 1.73 7.56 23.94
CA ARG A 55 2.43 6.53 23.14
C ARG A 55 1.87 6.48 21.71
N LEU A 56 0.55 6.50 21.56
CA LEU A 56 -0.12 6.50 20.25
C LEU A 56 0.20 7.76 19.45
N LEU A 57 0.23 8.93 20.12
CA LEU A 57 0.61 10.19 19.50
C LEU A 57 2.06 10.16 19.01
N THR A 58 2.96 9.53 19.76
CA THR A 58 4.37 9.36 19.35
C THR A 58 4.48 8.51 18.07
N LEU A 59 3.70 7.41 17.98
CA LEU A 59 3.64 6.58 16.78
C LEU A 59 3.10 7.39 15.59
N TYR A 60 1.95 8.03 15.77
CA TYR A 60 1.32 8.87 14.74
C TYR A 60 2.27 9.96 14.24
N ALA A 61 2.88 10.73 15.15
CA ALA A 61 3.82 11.79 14.83
C ALA A 61 5.01 11.27 14.01
N SER A 62 5.54 10.08 14.33
CA SER A 62 6.64 9.47 13.59
C SER A 62 6.28 9.14 12.12
N ASP A 63 5.02 8.77 11.87
CA ASP A 63 4.54 8.42 10.54
C ASP A 63 4.13 9.65 9.71
N VAL A 64 3.57 10.68 10.35
CA VAL A 64 3.14 11.92 9.67
C VAL A 64 4.21 13.03 9.62
N GLY A 65 5.38 12.78 10.20
CA GLY A 65 6.54 13.69 10.10
C GLY A 65 6.61 14.76 11.20
N ALA A 66 5.85 14.62 12.29
CA ALA A 66 5.92 15.48 13.48
C ALA A 66 5.88 16.99 13.17
N GLY A 67 5.04 17.41 12.23
CA GLY A 67 4.89 18.82 11.83
C GLY A 67 5.87 19.31 10.76
N HIS A 68 6.84 18.49 10.33
CA HIS A 68 7.76 18.84 9.25
C HIS A 68 7.10 18.57 7.88
N PRO A 69 6.98 19.59 7.01
CA PRO A 69 6.43 19.41 5.67
C PRO A 69 7.17 18.33 4.87
N ALA A 70 6.43 17.51 4.14
CA ALA A 70 6.95 16.42 3.32
C ALA A 70 7.77 15.35 4.07
N ALA A 71 7.71 15.31 5.41
CA ALA A 71 8.42 14.32 6.22
C ALA A 71 7.57 13.11 6.63
N SER A 72 6.33 13.00 6.13
CA SER A 72 5.51 11.81 6.38
C SER A 72 5.97 10.62 5.54
N ARG A 73 5.69 9.39 6.00
CA ARG A 73 5.91 8.17 5.20
C ARG A 73 5.15 8.21 3.87
N GLY A 74 3.93 8.75 3.90
CA GLY A 74 3.15 9.00 2.69
C GLY A 74 3.81 10.00 1.74
N SER A 75 4.53 11.01 2.25
CA SER A 75 5.32 11.93 1.42
C SER A 75 6.51 11.24 0.78
N ALA A 76 7.19 10.36 1.52
CA ALA A 76 8.29 9.54 1.00
C ALA A 76 7.80 8.61 -0.12
N TYR A 77 6.62 8.03 0.05
CA TYR A 77 5.97 7.20 -0.96
C TYR A 77 5.54 8.00 -2.20
N LEU A 78 4.99 9.21 -1.99
CA LEU A 78 4.65 10.12 -3.08
C LEU A 78 5.88 10.51 -3.91
N GLU A 79 7.04 10.64 -3.27
CA GLU A 79 8.30 10.90 -3.96
C GLU A 79 8.73 9.73 -4.87
N LEU A 80 8.58 8.48 -4.40
CA LEU A 80 8.77 7.29 -5.24
C LEU A 80 7.83 7.32 -6.46
N LEU A 81 6.54 7.63 -6.26
CA LEU A 81 5.58 7.77 -7.36
C LEU A 81 5.98 8.86 -8.36
N ARG A 82 6.51 10.00 -7.89
CA ARG A 82 6.97 11.09 -8.78
C ARG A 82 8.15 10.65 -9.64
N ARG A 83 9.13 9.99 -9.05
CA ARG A 83 10.32 9.47 -9.75
C ARG A 83 9.95 8.49 -10.86
N LEU A 84 8.99 7.62 -10.58
CA LEU A 84 8.43 6.67 -11.55
C LEU A 84 7.45 7.29 -12.56
N ARG A 85 7.16 8.59 -12.43
CA ARG A 85 6.18 9.34 -13.23
C ARG A 85 4.75 8.77 -13.13
N LEU A 86 4.37 8.37 -11.91
CA LEU A 86 3.07 7.78 -11.57
C LEU A 86 2.22 8.70 -10.67
N ALA A 87 2.71 9.89 -10.30
CA ALA A 87 2.10 10.72 -9.28
C ALA A 87 0.90 11.59 -9.73
N GLU A 88 0.45 11.48 -10.98
CA GLU A 88 -0.61 12.34 -11.56
C GLU A 88 -1.87 12.43 -10.68
N ASN A 89 -2.34 11.29 -10.17
CA ASN A 89 -3.51 11.18 -9.30
C ASN A 89 -3.15 10.91 -7.83
N ALA A 90 -1.87 11.03 -7.45
CA ALA A 90 -1.40 10.66 -6.11
C ALA A 90 -1.46 11.81 -5.09
N ALA A 91 -1.76 13.05 -5.52
CA ALA A 91 -1.80 14.22 -4.65
C ALA A 91 -3.01 15.14 -4.96
N PRO A 92 -3.92 15.38 -4.00
CA PRO A 92 -4.04 14.69 -2.71
C PRO A 92 -4.39 13.20 -2.90
N ALA A 93 -4.10 12.36 -1.90
CA ALA A 93 -4.30 10.90 -1.98
C ALA A 93 -5.74 10.50 -2.33
N ALA A 94 -6.74 11.32 -2.00
CA ALA A 94 -8.14 11.11 -2.39
C ALA A 94 -8.34 11.01 -3.93
N ARG A 95 -7.47 11.65 -4.72
CA ARG A 95 -7.51 11.57 -6.20
C ARG A 95 -7.12 10.19 -6.73
N LEU A 96 -6.48 9.34 -5.94
CA LEU A 96 -6.13 7.97 -6.37
C LEU A 96 -7.35 7.18 -6.83
N THR A 97 -8.53 7.47 -6.28
CA THR A 97 -9.79 6.83 -6.68
C THR A 97 -10.18 7.08 -8.13
N GLY A 98 -9.62 8.13 -8.77
CA GLY A 98 -9.78 8.40 -10.20
C GLY A 98 -8.72 7.70 -11.07
N ASP A 99 -7.72 7.07 -10.48
CA ASP A 99 -6.65 6.39 -11.22
C ASP A 99 -7.07 4.97 -11.60
N GLN A 100 -7.50 4.80 -12.84
CA GLN A 100 -7.99 3.51 -13.36
C GLN A 100 -6.91 2.43 -13.45
N ARG A 101 -5.63 2.77 -13.21
CA ARG A 101 -4.53 1.80 -13.16
C ARG A 101 -4.45 1.09 -11.79
N ILE A 102 -5.15 1.58 -10.78
CA ILE A 102 -5.18 1.00 -9.45
C ILE A 102 -6.42 0.11 -9.33
N PRO A 103 -6.28 -1.18 -9.02
CA PRO A 103 -7.44 -2.06 -8.85
C PRO A 103 -8.25 -1.67 -7.60
N ASP A 104 -9.57 -1.77 -7.67
CA ASP A 104 -10.48 -1.46 -6.55
C ASP A 104 -10.09 -2.18 -5.24
N GLY A 105 -9.61 -3.42 -5.36
CA GLY A 105 -9.14 -4.22 -4.23
C GLY A 105 -8.01 -3.58 -3.42
N ALA A 106 -7.17 -2.74 -4.04
CA ALA A 106 -6.09 -2.04 -3.36
C ALA A 106 -6.59 -0.99 -2.34
N PHE A 107 -7.82 -0.50 -2.50
CA PHE A 107 -8.42 0.48 -1.58
C PHE A 107 -9.05 -0.16 -0.35
N ARG A 108 -9.32 -1.47 -0.36
CA ARG A 108 -10.10 -2.15 0.70
C ARG A 108 -9.50 -1.96 2.09
N LEU A 109 -8.20 -2.26 2.26
CA LEU A 109 -7.51 -2.15 3.54
C LEU A 109 -7.43 -0.71 4.06
N PRO A 110 -6.90 0.27 3.31
CA PRO A 110 -6.82 1.64 3.79
C PRO A 110 -8.21 2.25 4.03
N ALA A 111 -9.23 1.93 3.21
CA ALA A 111 -10.58 2.43 3.43
C ALA A 111 -11.18 1.92 4.74
N LEU A 112 -11.01 0.62 5.06
CA LEU A 112 -11.50 0.04 6.30
C LEU A 112 -10.74 0.59 7.53
N LEU A 113 -9.42 0.75 7.45
CA LEU A 113 -8.62 1.38 8.50
C LEU A 113 -9.07 2.82 8.78
N LEU A 114 -9.24 3.61 7.72
CA LEU A 114 -9.71 4.99 7.85
C LEU A 114 -11.15 5.05 8.37
N ALA A 115 -12.03 4.14 7.96
CA ALA A 115 -13.40 4.05 8.50
C ALA A 115 -13.40 3.72 10.00
N MET A 116 -12.62 2.72 10.44
CA MET A 116 -12.45 2.39 11.87
C MET A 116 -11.90 3.58 12.65
N SER A 117 -10.95 4.32 12.09
CA SER A 117 -10.36 5.50 12.75
C SER A 117 -11.39 6.60 13.06
N ARG A 118 -12.55 6.63 12.38
CA ARG A 118 -13.64 7.58 12.69
C ARG A 118 -14.46 7.18 13.93
N ARG A 119 -14.22 6.00 14.47
CA ARG A 119 -14.90 5.41 15.63
C ARG A 119 -13.84 4.87 16.61
N PRO A 120 -12.91 5.73 17.08
CA PRO A 120 -11.77 5.28 17.89
C PRO A 120 -12.22 4.61 19.20
N ASP A 121 -13.33 5.03 19.80
CA ASP A 121 -13.88 4.42 21.02
C ASP A 121 -14.34 2.96 20.81
N ASP A 122 -14.77 2.62 19.59
CA ASP A 122 -15.22 1.27 19.24
C ASP A 122 -14.08 0.38 18.78
N PHE A 123 -13.05 0.95 18.11
CA PHE A 123 -12.03 0.20 17.37
C PHE A 123 -10.59 0.47 17.80
N ARG A 124 -10.32 1.15 18.94
CA ARG A 124 -8.93 1.47 19.33
C ARG A 124 -8.02 0.24 19.38
N GLY A 125 -8.53 -0.86 19.94
CA GLY A 125 -7.79 -2.11 20.03
C GLY A 125 -7.53 -2.70 18.65
N GLU A 126 -8.55 -2.78 17.80
CA GLU A 126 -8.44 -3.30 16.45
C GLU A 126 -7.48 -2.47 15.58
N ILE A 127 -7.56 -1.14 15.66
CA ILE A 127 -6.66 -0.22 14.95
C ILE A 127 -5.21 -0.45 15.41
N LEU A 128 -4.99 -0.54 16.73
CA LEU A 128 -3.66 -0.75 17.28
C LEU A 128 -3.09 -2.13 16.93
N GLY A 129 -3.94 -3.17 16.90
CA GLY A 129 -3.58 -4.50 16.42
C GLY A 129 -3.21 -4.51 14.94
N ALA A 130 -3.94 -3.78 14.12
CA ALA A 130 -3.64 -3.62 12.70
C ALA A 130 -2.33 -2.85 12.47
N ASP A 131 -2.10 -1.76 13.22
CA ASP A 131 -0.85 -1.00 13.19
C ASP A 131 0.35 -1.84 13.61
N LEU A 132 0.21 -2.64 14.69
CA LEU A 132 1.24 -3.59 15.11
C LEU A 132 1.55 -4.61 14.00
N CYS A 133 0.53 -5.12 13.31
CA CYS A 133 0.71 -6.03 12.18
C CYS A 133 1.51 -5.38 11.06
N LEU A 134 1.15 -4.16 10.65
CA LEU A 134 1.86 -3.41 9.61
C LEU A 134 3.32 -3.14 9.98
N ARG A 135 3.61 -2.77 11.23
CA ARG A 135 4.98 -2.56 11.70
C ARG A 135 5.76 -3.86 11.88
N ALA A 136 5.09 -4.99 12.13
CA ALA A 136 5.74 -6.29 12.21
C ALA A 136 6.08 -6.86 10.83
N VAL A 137 5.23 -6.58 9.82
CA VAL A 137 5.51 -6.89 8.41
C VAL A 137 6.59 -5.97 7.85
N GLY A 138 6.52 -4.68 8.18
CA GLY A 138 7.40 -3.66 7.65
C GLY A 138 6.99 -3.26 6.24
N LEU A 139 7.96 -3.24 5.32
CA LEU A 139 7.71 -2.91 3.94
C LEU A 139 6.70 -3.90 3.32
N LEU A 140 5.73 -3.39 2.55
CA LEU A 140 4.75 -4.26 1.89
C LEU A 140 5.47 -5.27 0.98
N PRO A 141 5.06 -6.55 0.92
CA PRO A 141 5.79 -7.59 0.20
C PRO A 141 6.11 -7.25 -1.28
N ALA A 142 5.19 -6.58 -1.98
CA ALA A 142 5.45 -6.17 -3.36
C ALA A 142 6.54 -5.08 -3.48
N LEU A 143 6.68 -4.22 -2.47
CA LEU A 143 7.71 -3.17 -2.43
C LEU A 143 9.10 -3.73 -2.12
N GLU A 144 9.19 -4.88 -1.44
CA GLU A 144 10.46 -5.61 -1.28
C GLU A 144 11.05 -5.99 -2.66
N LEU A 145 10.23 -6.51 -3.55
CA LEU A 145 10.63 -6.81 -4.93
C LEU A 145 11.01 -5.54 -5.70
N VAL A 146 10.25 -4.45 -5.53
CA VAL A 146 10.60 -3.17 -6.17
C VAL A 146 11.93 -2.65 -5.66
N ARG A 147 12.23 -2.80 -4.36
CA ARG A 147 13.51 -2.42 -3.76
C ARG A 147 14.68 -3.19 -4.35
N GLU A 148 14.52 -4.48 -4.62
CA GLU A 148 15.57 -5.28 -5.28
C GLU A 148 15.89 -4.76 -6.69
N VAL A 149 14.87 -4.33 -7.44
CA VAL A 149 15.04 -3.79 -8.80
C VAL A 149 15.54 -2.34 -8.79
N LEU A 150 15.10 -1.54 -7.81
CA LEU A 150 15.34 -0.11 -7.69
C LEU A 150 15.92 0.26 -6.30
N PRO A 151 17.11 -0.23 -5.94
CA PRO A 151 17.63 -0.12 -4.58
C PRO A 151 17.93 1.32 -4.14
N THR A 152 18.20 2.22 -5.09
CA THR A 152 18.63 3.61 -4.83
C THR A 152 17.59 4.67 -5.20
N GLU A 153 16.40 4.27 -5.67
CA GLU A 153 15.40 5.22 -6.20
C GLU A 153 14.73 6.04 -5.10
N THR A 154 14.64 5.51 -3.88
CA THR A 154 14.06 6.20 -2.72
C THR A 154 14.77 5.79 -1.42
N ASP A 155 14.52 6.54 -0.34
CA ASP A 155 14.87 6.12 1.00
C ASP A 155 13.86 5.07 1.48
N TRP A 156 14.19 3.79 1.26
CA TRP A 156 13.33 2.66 1.66
C TRP A 156 13.03 2.61 3.16
N ALA A 157 13.93 3.11 4.01
CA ALA A 157 13.70 3.20 5.45
C ALA A 157 12.64 4.27 5.79
N ALA A 158 12.56 5.35 5.01
CA ALA A 158 11.48 6.33 5.16
C ALA A 158 10.10 5.77 4.80
N LEU A 159 10.02 4.77 3.90
CA LEU A 159 8.77 4.12 3.52
C LEU A 159 8.36 3.03 4.52
N ASP A 160 9.33 2.26 5.04
CA ASP A 160 9.09 1.06 5.85
C ASP A 160 8.59 1.38 7.27
N PRO A 161 7.33 1.01 7.63
CA PRO A 161 6.79 1.21 8.99
C PRO A 161 7.58 0.51 10.11
N ALA A 162 8.35 -0.54 9.80
CA ALA A 162 9.23 -1.22 10.75
C ALA A 162 10.56 -0.48 10.97
N ALA A 163 10.96 0.39 10.04
CA ALA A 163 12.22 1.12 10.12
C ALA A 163 12.09 2.37 11.00
N ARG A 164 13.16 2.65 11.76
CA ARG A 164 13.26 3.85 12.58
C ARG A 164 13.36 5.10 11.70
N ARG A 165 12.74 6.19 12.17
CA ARG A 165 12.92 7.54 11.61
C ARG A 165 14.04 8.31 12.34
N GLU A 166 14.33 7.91 13.57
CA GLU A 166 15.37 8.50 14.43
C GLU A 166 16.52 7.48 14.60
N ALA A 167 17.74 7.98 14.78
CA ALA A 167 18.92 7.12 14.96
C ALA A 167 18.86 6.28 16.25
N GLU A 168 18.21 6.81 17.29
CA GLU A 168 18.17 6.23 18.63
C GLU A 168 16.74 5.87 19.07
N GLY A 169 16.66 4.99 20.07
CA GLY A 169 15.41 4.57 20.69
C GLY A 169 14.83 3.24 20.16
N PRO A 170 13.68 2.82 20.72
CA PRO A 170 13.05 1.55 20.37
C PRO A 170 12.58 1.54 18.91
N LEU A 171 12.60 0.35 18.30
CA LEU A 171 12.01 0.11 16.99
C LEU A 171 10.52 0.49 17.00
N PRO A 172 9.94 0.94 15.86
CA PRO A 172 8.52 1.22 15.76
C PRO A 172 7.62 0.07 16.24
N VAL A 173 7.98 -1.17 15.93
CA VAL A 173 7.24 -2.36 16.40
C VAL A 173 7.29 -2.51 17.93
N GLU A 174 8.40 -2.16 18.57
CA GLU A 174 8.55 -2.18 20.04
C GLU A 174 7.75 -1.03 20.68
N ARG A 175 7.78 0.17 20.08
CA ARG A 175 6.94 1.30 20.50
C ARG A 175 5.45 0.93 20.43
N CYS A 176 5.03 0.28 19.35
CA CYS A 176 3.64 -0.18 19.18
C CYS A 176 3.26 -1.28 20.17
N ARG A 177 4.16 -2.21 20.47
CA ARG A 177 3.94 -3.22 21.54
C ARG A 177 3.74 -2.56 22.89
N GLY A 178 4.53 -1.55 23.24
CA GLY A 178 4.34 -0.81 24.49
C GLY A 178 2.99 -0.09 24.59
N ALA A 179 2.41 0.35 23.47
CA ALA A 179 1.04 0.88 23.45
C ALA A 179 0.00 -0.25 23.59
N VAL A 180 0.23 -1.42 22.99
CA VAL A 180 -0.63 -2.60 23.15
C VAL A 180 -0.65 -3.06 24.60
N ASP A 181 0.51 -3.12 25.25
CA ASP A 181 0.64 -3.54 26.64
C ASP A 181 -0.11 -2.55 27.56
N ALA A 182 0.05 -1.25 27.35
CA ALA A 182 -0.70 -0.22 28.09
C ALA A 182 -2.23 -0.35 27.90
N LEU A 183 -2.69 -0.57 26.66
CA LEU A 183 -4.11 -0.80 26.39
C LEU A 183 -4.64 -2.05 27.10
N ALA A 184 -3.86 -3.13 27.11
CA ALA A 184 -4.24 -4.37 27.77
C ALA A 184 -4.26 -4.22 29.30
N GLU A 185 -3.38 -3.39 29.87
CA GLU A 185 -3.41 -3.03 31.29
C GLU A 185 -4.67 -2.21 31.65
N GLU A 186 -5.05 -1.25 30.80
CA GLU A 186 -6.23 -0.39 31.02
C GLU A 186 -7.57 -1.12 30.81
N GLU A 187 -7.67 -1.94 29.76
CA GLU A 187 -8.94 -2.58 29.35
C GLU A 187 -9.03 -4.08 29.69
N GLY A 188 -7.96 -4.67 30.22
CA GLY A 188 -7.87 -6.09 30.50
C GLY A 188 -8.08 -6.96 29.26
N ALA A 189 -8.81 -8.07 29.45
CA ALA A 189 -9.05 -9.06 28.39
C ALA A 189 -9.75 -8.48 27.15
N ARG A 190 -10.64 -7.50 27.33
CA ARG A 190 -11.37 -6.87 26.22
C ARG A 190 -10.41 -6.17 25.27
N GLY A 191 -9.49 -5.33 25.79
CA GLY A 191 -8.51 -4.64 24.96
C GLY A 191 -7.54 -5.61 24.29
N ALA A 192 -7.07 -6.61 25.02
CA ALA A 192 -6.17 -7.64 24.48
C ALA A 192 -6.82 -8.45 23.34
N ASP A 193 -8.10 -8.80 23.45
CA ASP A 193 -8.83 -9.52 22.41
C ASP A 193 -9.15 -8.65 21.19
N ALA A 194 -9.45 -7.37 21.40
CA ALA A 194 -9.61 -6.39 20.32
C ALA A 194 -8.32 -6.23 19.51
N VAL A 195 -7.16 -6.07 20.17
CA VAL A 195 -5.83 -6.03 19.53
C VAL A 195 -5.56 -7.30 18.74
N ARG A 196 -5.82 -8.47 19.33
CA ARG A 196 -5.63 -9.75 18.65
C ARG A 196 -6.51 -9.86 17.41
N SER A 197 -7.75 -9.38 17.49
CA SER A 197 -8.70 -9.38 16.38
C SER A 197 -8.24 -8.46 15.25
N GLY A 198 -7.82 -7.23 15.58
CA GLY A 198 -7.26 -6.28 14.61
C GLY A 198 -6.00 -6.80 13.92
N PHE A 199 -5.07 -7.40 14.68
CA PHE A 199 -3.86 -7.98 14.13
C PHE A 199 -4.17 -9.12 13.15
N ARG A 200 -5.06 -10.05 13.54
CA ARG A 200 -5.46 -11.18 12.67
C ARG A 200 -6.18 -10.71 11.43
N TRP A 201 -7.09 -9.73 11.56
CA TRP A 201 -7.80 -9.13 10.45
C TRP A 201 -6.83 -8.50 9.46
N MET A 202 -5.89 -7.68 9.95
CA MET A 202 -4.90 -7.02 9.10
C MET A 202 -4.00 -8.03 8.40
N LEU A 203 -3.51 -9.05 9.11
CA LEU A 203 -2.66 -10.08 8.53
C LEU A 203 -3.38 -10.89 7.43
N ALA A 204 -4.63 -11.29 7.68
CA ALA A 204 -5.44 -11.98 6.69
C ALA A 204 -5.67 -11.08 5.46
N GLY A 205 -6.04 -9.82 5.70
CA GLY A 205 -6.25 -8.85 4.63
C GLY A 205 -4.99 -8.54 3.82
N LEU A 206 -3.80 -8.49 4.45
CA LEU A 206 -2.53 -8.34 3.75
C LEU A 206 -2.20 -9.55 2.88
N ARG A 207 -2.54 -10.77 3.32
CA ARG A 207 -2.38 -11.98 2.51
C ARG A 207 -3.30 -11.94 1.30
N ASP A 208 -4.59 -11.70 1.50
CA ASP A 208 -5.57 -11.59 0.41
C ASP A 208 -5.17 -10.50 -0.60
N TRP A 209 -4.72 -9.34 -0.10
CA TRP A 209 -4.24 -8.24 -0.96
C TRP A 209 -2.95 -8.61 -1.69
N SER A 210 -2.00 -9.27 -1.03
CA SER A 210 -0.73 -9.68 -1.65
C SER A 210 -0.96 -10.76 -2.71
N ASP A 211 -1.85 -11.72 -2.45
CA ASP A 211 -2.20 -12.78 -3.39
C ASP A 211 -2.90 -12.20 -4.63
N ALA A 212 -3.82 -11.24 -4.44
CA ALA A 212 -4.49 -10.55 -5.54
C ALA A 212 -3.50 -9.73 -6.39
N LEU A 213 -2.60 -8.98 -5.75
CA LEU A 213 -1.57 -8.21 -6.45
C LEU A 213 -0.58 -9.14 -7.16
N HIS A 214 -0.17 -10.24 -6.52
CA HIS A 214 0.69 -11.24 -7.14
C HIS A 214 0.04 -11.85 -8.39
N ALA A 215 -1.23 -12.24 -8.31
CA ALA A 215 -1.98 -12.75 -9.46
C ALA A 215 -2.06 -11.73 -10.61
N GLU A 216 -2.28 -10.44 -10.29
CA GLU A 216 -2.25 -9.37 -11.28
C GLU A 216 -0.86 -9.23 -11.94
N LEU A 217 0.21 -9.24 -11.14
CA LEU A 217 1.58 -9.13 -11.65
C LEU A 217 1.97 -10.33 -12.51
N VAL A 218 1.54 -11.55 -12.14
CA VAL A 218 1.73 -12.75 -12.96
C VAL A 218 0.96 -12.64 -14.28
N ALA A 219 -0.28 -12.16 -14.24
CA ALA A 219 -1.08 -11.96 -15.45
C ALA A 219 -0.48 -10.89 -16.38
N ALA A 220 -0.01 -9.77 -15.82
CA ALA A 220 0.76 -8.75 -16.54
C ALA A 220 2.10 -9.25 -17.07
N GLY A 221 2.52 -10.45 -16.63
CA GLY A 221 3.63 -11.18 -17.21
C GLY A 221 3.41 -11.54 -18.68
N ASP A 222 2.15 -11.69 -19.12
CA ASP A 222 1.75 -12.04 -20.48
C ASP A 222 1.45 -10.77 -21.32
N PRO A 223 2.17 -10.51 -22.43
CA PRO A 223 1.90 -9.39 -23.31
C PRO A 223 0.45 -9.32 -23.84
N ALA A 224 -0.24 -10.45 -23.96
CA ALA A 224 -1.64 -10.50 -24.38
C ALA A 224 -2.58 -9.88 -23.33
N PHE A 225 -2.27 -10.07 -22.04
CA PHE A 225 -3.02 -9.47 -20.93
C PHE A 225 -2.87 -7.95 -20.93
N ASP A 226 -1.65 -7.44 -21.09
CA ASP A 226 -1.40 -6.00 -21.14
C ASP A 226 -2.08 -5.34 -22.34
N MET A 227 -2.09 -6.00 -23.50
CA MET A 227 -2.84 -5.52 -24.66
C MET A 227 -4.35 -5.50 -24.39
N ALA A 228 -4.90 -6.53 -23.74
CA ALA A 228 -6.31 -6.60 -23.36
C ALA A 228 -6.69 -5.48 -22.38
N GLU A 229 -5.85 -5.20 -21.36
CA GLU A 229 -6.09 -4.10 -20.43
C GLU A 229 -6.00 -2.73 -21.12
N LEU A 230 -5.05 -2.54 -22.03
CA LEU A 230 -4.96 -1.32 -22.82
C LEU A 230 -6.23 -1.12 -23.68
N MET A 231 -6.71 -2.19 -24.32
CA MET A 231 -7.97 -2.16 -25.06
C MET A 231 -9.16 -1.87 -24.15
N ARG A 232 -9.21 -2.43 -22.93
CA ARG A 232 -10.27 -2.16 -21.95
C ARG A 232 -10.27 -0.69 -21.51
N VAL A 233 -9.12 -0.12 -21.19
CA VAL A 233 -9.00 1.29 -20.77
C VAL A 233 -9.36 2.24 -21.91
N ARG A 234 -8.92 1.93 -23.14
CA ARG A 234 -9.18 2.75 -24.34
C ARG A 234 -10.52 2.44 -25.01
N SER A 235 -11.28 1.46 -24.52
CA SER A 235 -12.55 1.02 -25.12
C SER A 235 -13.51 2.17 -25.38
N ARG A 236 -13.77 2.99 -24.36
CA ARG A 236 -14.68 4.16 -24.47
C ARG A 236 -14.18 5.22 -25.44
N GLU A 237 -12.88 5.48 -25.49
CA GLU A 237 -12.32 6.47 -26.41
C GLU A 237 -12.30 5.94 -27.85
N GLY A 238 -11.83 4.70 -28.04
CA GLY A 238 -11.73 4.10 -29.36
C GLY A 238 -13.07 3.70 -29.99
N ALA A 239 -14.08 3.40 -29.18
CA ALA A 239 -15.45 3.19 -29.65
C ALA A 239 -16.09 4.45 -30.25
N VAL A 240 -15.64 5.65 -29.84
CA VAL A 240 -16.18 6.94 -30.30
C VAL A 240 -15.42 7.48 -31.52
N TYR A 241 -14.11 7.25 -31.60
CA TYR A 241 -13.26 7.88 -32.62
C TYR A 241 -12.79 6.96 -33.76
N HIS A 242 -12.95 5.64 -33.66
CA HIS A 242 -12.40 4.68 -34.64
C HIS A 242 -13.45 3.85 -35.39
N HIS A 243 -14.45 4.53 -35.96
CA HIS A 243 -15.41 3.91 -36.89
C HIS A 243 -14.84 3.64 -38.28
N GLN A 244 -13.75 4.33 -38.65
CA GLN A 244 -13.18 4.30 -40.01
C GLN A 244 -11.95 3.38 -40.13
N PHE A 245 -11.35 2.97 -39.01
CA PHE A 245 -10.18 2.08 -39.03
C PHE A 245 -10.62 0.62 -38.92
N LEU A 246 -10.16 -0.23 -39.84
CA LEU A 246 -10.56 -1.64 -39.90
C LEU A 246 -9.46 -2.54 -39.35
N LEU A 247 -9.84 -3.46 -38.46
CA LEU A 247 -9.01 -4.57 -37.99
C LEU A 247 -9.70 -5.87 -38.38
N GLU A 248 -9.00 -6.71 -39.16
CA GLU A 248 -9.55 -7.94 -39.75
C GLU A 248 -10.91 -7.74 -40.47
N GLY A 249 -11.04 -6.62 -41.19
CA GLY A 249 -12.26 -6.30 -41.95
C GLY A 249 -13.45 -5.85 -41.09
N LYS A 250 -13.29 -5.70 -39.77
CA LYS A 250 -14.31 -5.13 -38.87
C LYS A 250 -13.83 -3.76 -38.34
N PRO A 251 -14.72 -2.76 -38.15
CA PRO A 251 -14.33 -1.50 -37.52
C PRO A 251 -13.70 -1.75 -36.15
N LEU A 252 -12.59 -1.07 -35.87
CA LEU A 252 -11.86 -1.17 -34.59
C LEU A 252 -12.79 -0.89 -33.40
N ALA A 253 -13.75 0.02 -33.56
CA ALA A 253 -14.81 0.28 -32.59
C ALA A 253 -15.61 -0.97 -32.17
N ARG A 254 -15.74 -2.00 -33.03
CA ARG A 254 -16.47 -3.25 -32.73
C ARG A 254 -15.67 -4.21 -31.84
N TRP A 255 -14.35 -4.08 -31.85
CA TRP A 255 -13.45 -4.85 -30.97
C TRP A 255 -13.27 -4.17 -29.61
N LEU A 256 -13.62 -2.88 -29.53
CA LEU A 256 -13.50 -2.02 -28.36
C LEU A 256 -14.86 -1.77 -27.67
N ALA A 257 -15.95 -2.42 -28.11
CA ALA A 257 -17.30 -2.29 -27.59
C ALA A 257 -17.67 -3.43 -26.64
#